data_AF-A0A7S3BJF2-F1
#
_entry.id   AF-A0A7S3BJF2-F1
#
_cell.length_a   1.000
_cell.length_b   1.000
_cell.length_c   1.000
_cell.angle_alpha   90.00
_cell.angle_beta   90.00
_cell.angle_gamma   90.00
#
_symmetry.space_group_name_H-M   'P 1'
#
loop_
_entity.id
_entity.type
_entity.pdbx_description
1 polymer ?
#
loop_
_entity_poly.entity_id
_entity_poly.type
_entity_poly.pdbx_seq_one_letter_code
_entity_poly.pdbx_strand_id
1 'polypeptide(L)'
;WQCRVMYYHWKKQRDLDPAGACTEMTGFSRLVATPDGRPDGIEGEIPSIFVKEYTARELGKFGGYRVINRPYSVVQLLEKRAAWDAIQEDYVYIAETDHILMHPIPNKATLGSPMAYVFNYMGPNPGYSDIIQRAWPEGGEGGYRN
;
A
#
# COMPACT_ATOMS: atom_id res chain seq x y z
N TRP A 1 -2.23 -1.49 -16.27
CA TRP A 1 -3.66 -1.72 -16.58
C TRP A 1 -4.47 -2.07 -15.34
N GLN A 2 -3.98 -2.92 -14.42
CA GLN A 2 -4.69 -3.25 -13.16
C GLN A 2 -5.08 -2.01 -12.35
N CYS A 3 -4.16 -1.05 -12.18
CA CYS A 3 -4.45 0.22 -11.50
C CYS A 3 -5.56 1.03 -12.18
N ARG A 4 -5.70 0.97 -13.51
CA ARG A 4 -6.80 1.62 -14.23
C ARG A 4 -8.15 0.99 -13.91
N VAL A 5 -8.21 -0.35 -13.78
CA VAL A 5 -9.43 -1.06 -13.37
C VAL A 5 -9.80 -0.68 -11.95
N MET A 6 -8.85 -0.70 -11.01
CA MET A 6 -9.09 -0.28 -9.63
C MET A 6 -9.53 1.19 -9.55
N TYR A 7 -8.86 2.08 -10.30
CA TYR A 7 -9.20 3.50 -10.35
C TYR A 7 -10.61 3.75 -10.93
N TYR A 8 -11.03 2.96 -11.92
CA TYR A 8 -12.38 3.00 -12.46
C TYR A 8 -13.44 2.67 -11.39
N HIS A 9 -13.22 1.60 -10.62
CA HIS A 9 -14.14 1.21 -9.55
C HIS A 9 -14.11 2.18 -8.36
N TRP A 10 -12.95 2.75 -8.03
CA TRP A 10 -12.83 3.82 -7.05
C TRP A 10 -13.63 5.07 -7.46
N LYS A 11 -13.49 5.53 -8.72
CA LYS A 11 -14.28 6.67 -9.23
C LYS A 11 -15.78 6.40 -9.13
N LYS A 12 -16.22 5.21 -9.53
CA LYS A 12 -17.63 4.81 -9.37
C LYS A 12 -18.10 4.88 -7.92
N GLN A 13 -17.29 4.41 -6.98
CA GLN A 13 -17.65 4.46 -5.56
C GLN A 13 -17.75 5.91 -5.07
N ARG A 14 -16.76 6.74 -5.39
CA ARG A 14 -16.73 8.16 -5.05
C ARG A 14 -17.95 8.90 -5.62
N ASP A 15 -18.31 8.62 -6.87
CA ASP A 15 -19.41 9.29 -7.56
C ASP A 15 -20.81 8.89 -7.01
N LEU A 16 -20.91 7.80 -6.22
CA LEU A 16 -22.14 7.43 -5.49
C LEU A 16 -22.40 8.31 -4.27
N ASP A 17 -21.38 9.00 -3.75
CA ASP A 17 -21.49 9.93 -2.64
C ASP A 17 -20.79 11.27 -2.97
N PRO A 18 -21.41 12.09 -3.84
CA PRO A 18 -20.81 13.34 -4.29
C PRO A 18 -20.68 14.39 -3.18
N ALA A 19 -21.38 14.22 -2.05
CA ALA A 19 -21.27 15.10 -0.88
C ALA A 19 -20.12 14.70 0.05
N GLY A 20 -19.55 13.50 -0.12
CA GLY A 20 -18.55 12.97 0.80
C GLY A 20 -19.10 12.81 2.22
N ALA A 21 -20.33 12.33 2.37
CA ALA A 21 -20.92 12.02 3.68
C ALA A 21 -20.50 10.64 4.22
N CYS A 22 -20.12 9.73 3.33
CA CYS A 22 -19.66 8.34 3.53
C CYS A 22 -18.30 8.18 2.80
N THR A 23 -17.24 8.65 3.44
CA THR A 23 -15.93 9.02 2.87
C THR A 23 -14.84 7.96 2.99
N GLU A 24 -15.16 6.68 3.03
CA GLU A 24 -14.18 5.64 3.36
C GLU A 24 -13.06 5.51 2.32
N MET A 25 -13.27 5.97 1.09
CA MET A 25 -12.31 5.92 -0.01
C MET A 25 -12.17 7.29 -0.69
N THR A 26 -11.71 8.30 0.04
CA THR A 26 -11.55 9.70 -0.42
C THR A 26 -10.42 9.93 -1.41
N GLY A 27 -9.32 9.21 -1.26
CA GLY A 27 -8.13 9.34 -2.09
C GLY A 27 -7.81 8.07 -2.89
N PHE A 28 -7.17 8.25 -4.05
CA PHE A 28 -6.55 7.15 -4.78
C PHE A 28 -5.22 7.61 -5.37
N SER A 29 -4.15 6.92 -4.98
CA SER A 29 -2.83 7.12 -5.55
C SER A 29 -2.21 5.76 -5.89
N ARG A 30 -1.52 5.69 -7.02
CA ARG A 30 -0.67 4.54 -7.34
C ARG A 30 0.73 4.76 -6.81
N LEU A 31 1.27 3.77 -6.11
CA LEU A 31 2.66 3.72 -5.69
C LEU A 31 3.46 2.88 -6.68
N VAL A 32 4.43 3.48 -7.36
CA VAL A 32 5.06 2.89 -8.55
C VAL A 32 6.57 2.91 -8.40
N ALA A 33 7.18 1.73 -8.34
CA ALA A 33 8.61 1.56 -8.46
C ALA A 33 9.00 1.65 -9.94
N THR A 34 9.90 2.59 -10.29
CA THR A 34 10.43 2.75 -11.65
C THR A 34 11.94 2.96 -11.60
N PRO A 35 12.64 2.75 -12.74
CA PRO A 35 14.06 3.12 -12.84
C PRO A 35 14.25 4.59 -12.43
N ASP A 36 15.09 4.83 -11.43
CA ASP A 36 15.38 6.14 -10.85
C ASP A 36 14.17 6.91 -10.28
N GLY A 37 13.01 6.27 -10.14
CA GLY A 37 11.79 6.91 -9.65
C GLY A 37 11.16 7.89 -10.64
N ARG A 38 11.42 7.70 -11.94
CA ARG A 38 10.89 8.56 -13.00
C ARG A 38 9.39 8.29 -13.29
N PRO A 39 8.65 9.29 -13.80
CA PRO A 39 7.31 9.08 -14.29
C PRO A 39 7.24 8.07 -15.45
N ASP A 40 6.11 7.36 -15.56
CA ASP A 40 5.89 6.35 -16.60
C ASP A 40 4.85 6.78 -17.66
N GLY A 41 4.38 8.03 -17.60
CA GLY A 41 3.47 8.64 -18.57
C GLY A 41 1.97 8.44 -18.27
N ILE A 42 1.62 7.83 -17.13
CA ILE A 42 0.22 7.61 -16.71
C ILE A 42 -0.20 8.60 -15.61
N GLU A 43 0.73 9.38 -15.06
CA GLU A 43 0.46 10.33 -13.97
C GLU A 43 -0.54 11.43 -14.31
N GLY A 44 -0.74 11.75 -15.60
CA GLY A 44 -1.81 12.66 -16.04
C GLY A 44 -3.21 12.06 -15.98
N GLU A 45 -3.33 10.74 -15.88
CA GLU A 45 -4.61 10.01 -15.79
C GLU A 45 -4.94 9.58 -14.37
N ILE A 46 -3.94 9.10 -13.61
CA ILE A 46 -4.10 8.58 -12.25
C ILE A 46 -3.08 9.26 -11.33
N PRO A 47 -3.47 9.81 -10.17
CA PRO A 47 -2.51 10.35 -9.20
C PRO A 47 -1.46 9.31 -8.82
N SER A 48 -0.19 9.70 -8.86
CA SER A 48 0.95 8.78 -8.83
C SER A 48 2.03 9.24 -7.89
N ILE A 49 2.61 8.29 -7.15
CA ILE A 49 3.81 8.46 -6.36
C ILE A 49 4.87 7.52 -6.92
N PHE A 50 5.97 8.09 -7.38
CA PHE A 50 7.08 7.34 -7.96
C PHE A 50 8.21 7.17 -6.95
N VAL A 51 8.72 5.95 -6.86
CA VAL A 51 9.82 5.55 -5.97
C VAL A 51 10.85 4.75 -6.77
N LYS A 52 12.08 4.66 -6.27
CA LYS A 52 13.16 4.00 -6.99
C LYS A 52 12.99 2.50 -6.88
N GLU A 53 12.97 1.82 -8.02
CA GLU A 53 13.15 0.37 -8.02
C GLU A 53 14.62 0.01 -7.76
N TYR A 54 14.85 -1.17 -7.18
CA TYR A 54 16.19 -1.72 -7.02
C TYR A 54 16.84 -1.94 -8.39
N THR A 55 18.10 -1.52 -8.49
CA THR A 55 18.97 -1.85 -9.61
C THR A 55 19.23 -3.36 -9.69
N ALA A 56 19.66 -3.85 -10.85
CA ALA A 56 20.03 -5.27 -11.03
C ALA A 56 21.11 -5.73 -10.01
N ARG A 57 22.05 -4.83 -9.65
CA ARG A 57 23.09 -5.12 -8.66
C ARG A 57 22.50 -5.27 -7.26
N GLU A 58 21.56 -4.42 -6.87
CA GLU A 58 20.91 -4.48 -5.56
C GLU A 58 19.98 -5.70 -5.46
N LEU A 59 19.24 -6.00 -6.52
CA LEU A 59 18.44 -7.23 -6.63
C LEU A 59 19.29 -8.50 -6.53
N GLY A 60 20.58 -8.44 -6.90
CA GLY A 60 21.51 -9.55 -6.73
C GLY A 60 21.60 -10.04 -5.27
N LYS A 61 21.42 -9.16 -4.28
CA LYS A 61 21.36 -9.52 -2.86
C LYS A 61 20.14 -10.38 -2.50
N PHE A 62 19.10 -10.33 -3.32
CA PHE A 62 17.85 -11.07 -3.18
C PHE A 62 17.69 -12.15 -4.25
N GLY A 63 18.80 -12.62 -4.85
CA GLY A 63 18.76 -13.65 -5.91
C GLY A 63 17.99 -13.22 -7.17
N GLY A 64 17.88 -11.91 -7.43
CA GLY A 64 17.12 -11.37 -8.55
C GLY A 64 15.60 -11.26 -8.30
N TYR A 65 15.14 -11.48 -7.06
CA TYR A 65 13.72 -11.47 -6.71
C TYR A 65 13.09 -10.06 -6.79
N ARG A 66 12.50 -9.72 -7.94
CA ARG A 66 11.97 -8.37 -8.24
C ARG A 66 10.81 -7.93 -7.34
N VAL A 67 10.06 -8.89 -6.79
CA VAL A 67 8.88 -8.61 -5.94
C VAL A 67 9.26 -7.88 -4.65
N ILE A 68 10.52 -7.91 -4.24
CA ILE A 68 11.03 -7.13 -3.10
C ILE A 68 10.84 -5.62 -3.26
N ASN A 69 10.66 -5.12 -4.48
CA ASN A 69 10.29 -3.73 -4.73
C ASN A 69 8.94 -3.35 -4.11
N ARG A 70 8.01 -4.30 -3.91
CA ARG A 70 6.66 -4.02 -3.35
C ARG A 70 6.76 -3.47 -1.92
N PRO A 71 7.32 -4.20 -0.93
CA PRO A 71 7.49 -3.65 0.42
C PRO A 71 8.46 -2.46 0.45
N TYR A 72 9.52 -2.47 -0.36
CA TYR A 72 10.47 -1.36 -0.39
C TYR A 72 9.87 -0.05 -0.90
N SER A 73 8.90 -0.13 -1.81
CA SER A 73 8.15 1.04 -2.26
C SER A 73 7.38 1.70 -1.12
N VAL A 74 6.79 0.89 -0.23
CA VAL A 74 6.06 1.37 0.94
C VAL A 74 7.01 2.04 1.93
N VAL A 75 8.19 1.45 2.17
CA VAL A 75 9.24 2.09 2.98
C VAL A 75 9.60 3.46 2.42
N GLN A 76 9.88 3.54 1.12
CA GLN A 76 10.20 4.81 0.46
C GLN A 76 9.06 5.83 0.53
N LEU A 77 7.79 5.39 0.46
CA LEU A 77 6.62 6.27 0.66
C LEU A 77 6.63 6.89 2.06
N LEU A 78 6.86 6.09 3.10
CA LEU A 78 6.91 6.54 4.49
C LEU A 78 8.10 7.46 4.78
N GLU A 79 9.23 7.23 4.10
CA GLU A 79 10.42 8.09 4.16
C GLU A 79 10.21 9.43 3.43
N LYS A 80 9.43 9.44 2.35
CA LYS A 80 9.02 10.65 1.63
C LYS A 80 7.96 11.41 2.41
N ARG A 81 8.36 12.03 3.53
CA ARG A 81 7.48 12.79 4.45
C ARG A 81 6.48 13.69 3.74
N ALA A 82 6.89 14.49 2.77
CA ALA A 82 5.96 15.36 2.04
C ALA A 82 4.81 14.62 1.32
N ALA A 83 5.05 13.39 0.82
CA ALA A 83 4.00 12.58 0.19
C ALA A 83 3.15 11.84 1.23
N TRP A 84 3.76 11.40 2.33
CA TRP A 84 3.05 10.77 3.45
C TRP A 84 2.16 11.76 4.20
N ASP A 85 2.69 12.93 4.53
CA ASP A 85 1.99 13.99 5.27
C ASP A 85 0.86 14.65 4.44
N ALA A 86 0.84 14.41 3.11
CA ALA A 86 -0.25 14.84 2.23
C ALA A 86 -1.48 13.92 2.30
N ILE A 87 -1.34 12.72 2.87
CA ILE A 87 -2.46 11.79 3.12
C ILE A 87 -3.16 12.27 4.39
N GLN A 88 -4.44 12.63 4.27
CA GLN A 88 -5.22 13.18 5.39
C GLN A 88 -6.08 12.11 6.09
N GLU A 89 -6.16 10.92 5.49
CA GLU A 89 -6.97 9.81 5.96
C GLU A 89 -6.31 9.08 7.14
N ASP A 90 -7.11 8.77 8.17
CA ASP A 90 -6.65 7.99 9.33
C ASP A 90 -6.25 6.54 8.97
N TYR A 91 -6.79 6.02 7.87
CA TYR A 91 -6.56 4.65 7.41
C TYR A 91 -6.28 4.63 5.91
N VAL A 92 -5.32 3.78 5.52
CA VAL A 92 -4.98 3.54 4.11
C VAL A 92 -5.28 2.10 3.73
N TYR A 93 -5.97 1.92 2.60
CA TYR A 93 -6.13 0.61 1.97
C TYR A 93 -5.04 0.41 0.91
N ILE A 94 -4.14 -0.55 1.15
CA ILE A 94 -3.09 -0.91 0.19
C ILE A 94 -3.55 -2.13 -0.60
N ALA A 95 -3.89 -1.91 -1.87
CA ALA A 95 -4.21 -2.99 -2.80
C ALA A 95 -2.93 -3.55 -3.42
N GLU A 96 -2.63 -4.82 -3.17
CA GLU A 96 -1.53 -5.53 -3.84
C GLU A 96 -1.78 -5.68 -5.35
N THR A 97 -0.70 -5.60 -6.14
CA THR A 97 -0.79 -5.64 -7.62
C THR A 97 -1.35 -6.95 -8.18
N ASP A 98 -1.42 -8.01 -7.38
CA ASP A 98 -2.00 -9.29 -7.81
C ASP A 98 -3.52 -9.36 -7.56
N HIS A 99 -4.09 -8.33 -6.91
CA HIS A 99 -5.52 -8.19 -6.69
C HIS A 99 -6.15 -7.20 -7.68
N ILE A 100 -7.41 -7.46 -8.01
CA ILE A 100 -8.24 -6.57 -8.83
C ILE A 100 -9.60 -6.41 -8.16
N LEU A 101 -10.00 -5.16 -7.97
CA LEU A 101 -11.37 -4.83 -7.59
C LEU A 101 -12.27 -5.01 -8.82
N MET A 102 -13.15 -6.01 -8.80
CA MET A 102 -14.12 -6.25 -9.88
C MET A 102 -15.43 -5.44 -9.69
N HIS A 103 -15.64 -4.90 -8.49
CA HIS A 103 -16.77 -4.08 -8.12
C HIS A 103 -16.31 -2.91 -7.24
N PRO A 104 -17.07 -1.81 -7.19
CA PRO A 104 -16.87 -0.78 -6.17
C PRO A 104 -16.91 -1.41 -4.77
N ILE A 105 -16.05 -0.97 -3.85
CA ILE A 105 -16.06 -1.44 -2.45
C ILE A 105 -17.18 -0.68 -1.73
N PRO A 106 -18.32 -1.32 -1.40
CA PRO A 106 -19.39 -0.62 -0.73
C PRO A 106 -18.99 -0.30 0.72
N ASN A 107 -19.32 0.91 1.18
CA ASN A 107 -19.33 1.17 2.60
C ASN A 107 -20.49 0.36 3.23
N LYS A 108 -20.14 -0.59 4.10
CA LYS A 108 -21.08 -1.38 4.89
C LYS A 108 -21.04 -1.02 6.37
N ALA A 109 -20.24 -0.04 6.76
CA ALA A 109 -20.16 0.41 8.13
C ALA A 109 -21.50 1.01 8.55
N THR A 110 -21.89 0.73 9.78
CA THR A 110 -23.03 1.37 10.44
C THR A 110 -22.52 2.00 11.73
N LEU A 111 -23.21 3.03 12.22
CA LEU A 111 -22.83 3.69 13.47
C LEU A 111 -22.68 2.64 14.59
N GLY A 112 -21.49 2.55 15.18
CA GLY A 112 -21.18 1.60 16.25
C GLY A 112 -20.72 0.20 15.80
N SER A 113 -20.62 -0.08 14.51
CA SER A 113 -20.12 -1.37 13.99
C SER A 113 -18.93 -1.16 13.03
N PRO A 114 -17.69 -1.46 13.45
CA PRO A 114 -16.55 -1.44 12.54
C PRO A 114 -16.69 -2.55 11.49
N MET A 115 -16.38 -2.25 10.23
CA MET A 115 -16.40 -3.23 9.13
C MET A 115 -15.01 -3.76 8.75
N ALA A 116 -13.94 -3.20 9.33
CA ALA A 116 -12.59 -3.75 9.17
C ALA A 116 -12.39 -4.87 10.18
N TYR A 117 -12.40 -6.12 9.70
CA TYR A 117 -12.00 -7.27 10.51
C TYR A 117 -10.48 -7.30 10.61
N VAL A 118 -9.97 -7.53 11.82
CA VAL A 118 -8.53 -7.73 12.03
C VAL A 118 -8.11 -9.02 11.32
N PHE A 119 -7.19 -8.91 10.37
CA PHE A 119 -6.60 -10.04 9.66
C PHE A 119 -5.55 -10.73 10.54
N ASN A 120 -6.00 -11.57 11.48
CA ASN A 120 -5.17 -12.16 12.54
C ASN A 120 -4.12 -13.21 12.10
N TYR A 121 -3.95 -13.52 10.80
CA TYR A 121 -2.89 -14.45 10.37
C TYR A 121 -1.51 -13.79 10.28
N MET A 122 -1.43 -12.45 10.27
CA MET A 122 -0.18 -11.69 10.33
C MET A 122 0.13 -11.19 11.75
N GLY A 123 -0.41 -11.85 12.77
CA GLY A 123 0.08 -11.67 14.14
C GLY A 123 1.51 -12.21 14.27
N PRO A 124 2.33 -11.65 15.16
CA PRO A 124 3.69 -12.15 15.39
C PRO A 124 3.63 -13.57 15.96
N ASN A 125 3.67 -14.57 15.08
CA ASN A 125 3.79 -15.96 15.46
C ASN A 125 5.22 -16.16 16.01
N PRO A 126 5.39 -16.54 17.29
CA PRO A 126 6.72 -16.76 17.87
C PRO A 126 7.57 -17.76 17.08
N GLY A 127 6.92 -18.66 16.32
CA GLY A 127 7.57 -19.62 15.43
C GLY A 127 8.29 -19.02 14.21
N TYR A 128 8.14 -17.72 13.92
CA TYR A 128 8.87 -17.02 12.85
C TYR A 128 9.88 -16.00 13.36
N SER A 129 10.17 -16.01 14.67
CA SER A 129 11.08 -15.05 15.32
C SER A 129 12.51 -15.09 14.74
N ASP A 130 12.99 -16.27 14.34
CA ASP A 130 14.30 -16.48 13.71
C ASP A 130 14.39 -15.82 12.31
N ILE A 131 13.33 -15.92 11.51
CA ILE A 131 13.22 -15.27 10.20
C ILE A 131 13.22 -13.75 10.38
N ILE A 132 12.46 -13.24 11.35
CA ILE A 132 12.37 -11.80 11.62
C ILE A 132 13.71 -11.26 12.12
N GLN A 133 14.40 -11.95 13.03
CA GLN A 133 15.75 -11.56 13.48
C GLN A 133 16.78 -11.55 12.35
N ARG A 134 16.66 -12.45 11.37
CA ARG A 134 17.55 -12.45 10.19
C ARG A 134 17.25 -11.30 9.24
N ALA A 135 15.98 -10.96 9.05
CA ALA A 135 15.54 -9.92 8.13
C ALA A 135 15.66 -8.50 8.73
N TRP A 136 15.51 -8.36 10.05
CA TRP A 136 15.57 -7.10 10.77
C TRP A 136 16.22 -7.28 12.15
N PRO A 137 17.57 -7.42 12.21
CA PRO A 137 18.29 -7.74 13.44
C PRO A 137 18.11 -6.67 14.53
N GLU A 138 18.06 -5.40 14.12
CA GLU A 138 17.98 -4.24 15.02
C GLU A 138 16.58 -4.02 15.61
N GLY A 139 15.53 -4.52 14.95
CA GLY A 139 14.14 -4.34 15.40
C GLY A 139 13.65 -5.41 16.38
N GLY A 140 14.44 -6.46 16.61
CA GLY A 140 14.08 -7.58 17.48
C GLY A 140 14.38 -7.38 18.97
N GLU A 141 15.21 -6.40 19.35
CA GLU A 141 15.72 -6.25 20.73
C GLU A 141 14.65 -5.77 21.73
N GLY A 142 13.62 -5.06 21.27
CA GLY A 142 12.59 -4.49 22.14
C GLY A 142 11.49 -5.46 22.57
N GLY A 143 11.40 -6.63 21.93
CA GLY A 143 10.23 -7.50 22.01
C GLY A 143 8.94 -6.82 21.51
N TYR A 144 7.96 -7.62 21.06
CA TYR A 144 6.63 -7.11 20.77
C TYR A 144 6.02 -6.52 22.05
N ARG A 145 5.86 -5.20 22.11
CA ARG A 145 5.10 -4.56 23.19
C ARG A 145 3.62 -4.60 22.80
N ASN A 146 2.85 -5.38 23.54
CA ASN A 146 1.38 -5.40 23.46
C ASN A 146 0.81 -4.04 23.87
#